data_AF-A0A2A9HGI1-F1
#
_entry.id   AF-A0A2A9HGI1-F1
#
_cell.length_a   1.000
_cell.length_b   1.000
_cell.length_c   1.000
_cell.angle_alpha   90.00
_cell.angle_beta   90.00
_cell.angle_gamma   90.00
#
_symmetry.space_group_name_H-M   'P 1'
#
loop_
_entity.id
_entity.type
_entity.pdbx_description
1 polymer ?
#
loop_
_entity_poly.entity_id
_entity_poly.type
_entity_poly.pdbx_seq_one_letter_code
_entity_poly.pdbx_strand_id
1 'polypeptide(L)'
;MAAIHHPLGGIGRPLGVPVRGLRINLGLIAALAFLLFAALLPVLQNSFVTSQGFDIQASQRQQARLRAEISLLEADVARLTSQARIERRAQEIGMVRAADPVFITVQEPGPAPAKLPAEYLPAPEPKPAPAEPWWKSLLSWRPW
;
A
#
# COMPACT_ATOMS: atom_id res chain seq x y z
N MET A 1 74.21 61.14 15.78
CA MET A 1 73.25 60.43 16.67
C MET A 1 71.86 60.95 16.35
N ALA A 2 71.07 60.18 15.59
CA ALA A 2 69.71 60.53 15.18
C ALA A 2 68.74 59.59 15.90
N ALA A 3 67.88 60.15 16.75
CA ALA A 3 66.80 59.41 17.41
C ALA A 3 65.50 59.66 16.64
N ILE A 4 65.15 58.73 15.76
CA ILE A 4 63.86 58.72 15.06
C ILE A 4 62.87 57.97 15.95
N HIS A 5 61.99 58.72 16.62
CA HIS A 5 60.89 58.18 17.41
C HIS A 5 59.83 57.54 16.49
N HIS A 6 59.54 56.26 16.74
CA HIS A 6 58.38 55.55 16.22
C HIS A 6 57.18 55.76 17.16
N PRO A 7 56.06 56.33 16.72
CA PRO A 7 54.79 56.15 17.39
C PRO A 7 54.01 54.99 16.75
N LEU A 8 54.07 53.81 17.36
CA LEU A 8 53.08 52.74 17.16
C LEU A 8 51.82 53.11 17.95
N GLY A 9 51.02 54.02 17.40
CA GLY A 9 49.70 54.37 17.92
C GLY A 9 48.63 53.52 17.24
N GLY A 10 48.21 52.45 17.91
CA GLY A 10 47.08 51.64 17.49
C GLY A 10 45.78 52.43 17.53
N ILE A 11 45.01 52.36 16.45
CA ILE A 11 43.59 52.73 16.45
C ILE A 11 42.85 51.57 15.78
N GLY A 12 42.56 50.54 16.57
CA GLY A 12 41.52 49.59 16.22
C GLY A 12 40.21 50.37 16.13
N ARG A 13 39.72 50.58 14.92
CA ARG A 13 38.35 51.06 14.71
C ARG A 13 37.41 49.94 15.14
N PRO A 14 36.59 50.09 16.20
CA PRO A 14 35.47 49.19 16.36
C PRO A 14 34.54 49.44 15.17
N LEU A 15 34.26 48.39 14.40
CA LEU A 15 33.11 48.33 13.49
C LEU A 15 31.85 48.39 14.36
N GLY A 16 31.53 49.59 14.84
CA GLY A 16 30.29 49.88 15.51
C GLY A 16 29.18 49.82 14.49
N VAL A 17 28.37 48.77 14.53
CA VAL A 17 27.09 48.71 13.82
C VAL A 17 26.26 49.87 14.36
N PRO A 18 25.82 50.84 13.54
CA PRO A 18 24.98 51.91 14.02
C PRO A 18 23.61 51.30 14.34
N VAL A 19 23.38 50.95 15.61
CA VAL A 19 22.04 50.66 16.12
C VAL A 19 21.33 52.00 16.26
N ARG A 20 20.97 52.56 15.09
CA ARG A 20 20.10 53.72 14.94
C ARG A 20 18.83 53.40 15.72
N GLY A 21 18.56 54.21 16.74
CA GLY A 21 17.58 53.97 17.79
C GLY A 21 16.36 53.21 17.27
N LEU A 22 16.12 52.04 17.85
CA LEU A 22 14.97 51.21 17.57
C LEU A 22 13.72 51.98 18.02
N ARG A 23 13.25 52.89 17.18
CA ARG A 23 11.88 53.38 17.24
C ARG A 23 11.06 52.16 16.87
N ILE A 24 10.61 51.45 17.90
CA ILE A 24 9.73 50.30 17.76
C ILE A 24 8.51 50.80 17.00
N ASN A 25 8.53 50.57 15.69
CA ASN A 25 7.52 51.06 14.80
C ASN A 25 6.35 50.11 14.99
N LEU A 26 5.24 50.58 15.56
CA LEU A 26 4.09 49.75 15.91
C LEU A 26 3.61 48.93 14.69
N GLY A 27 3.74 49.50 13.49
CA GLY A 27 3.47 48.80 12.23
C GLY A 27 4.39 47.61 11.95
N LEU A 28 5.66 47.65 12.36
CA LEU A 28 6.59 46.52 12.25
C LEU A 28 6.22 45.39 13.21
N ILE A 29 5.80 45.71 14.43
CA ILE A 29 5.27 44.71 15.37
C ILE A 29 3.99 44.10 14.81
N ALA A 30 3.06 44.92 14.32
CA ALA A 30 1.81 44.46 13.75
C ALA A 30 2.04 43.55 12.54
N ALA A 31 2.96 43.91 11.64
CA ALA A 31 3.33 43.10 10.49
C ALA A 31 3.96 41.77 10.91
N LEU A 32 4.84 41.77 11.92
CA LEU A 32 5.48 40.55 12.43
C LEU A 32 4.45 39.64 13.13
N ALA A 33 3.56 40.22 13.94
CA ALA A 33 2.48 39.49 14.59
C ALA A 33 1.52 38.88 13.57
N PHE A 34 1.17 39.64 12.51
CA PHE A 34 0.34 39.14 11.42
C PHE A 34 1.03 38.01 10.65
N LEU A 35 2.32 38.12 10.40
CA LEU A 35 3.10 37.09 9.70
C LEU A 35 3.21 35.81 10.53
N LEU A 36 3.40 35.93 11.85
CA LEU A 36 3.34 34.79 12.77
C LEU A 36 1.96 34.15 12.77
N PHE A 37 0.88 34.94 12.83
CA PHE A 37 -0.50 34.42 12.76
C PHE A 37 -0.81 33.75 11.41
N ALA A 38 -0.37 34.34 10.30
CA ALA A 38 -0.51 33.79 8.97
C ALA A 38 0.30 32.50 8.79
N ALA A 39 1.44 32.36 9.48
CA ALA A 39 2.23 31.13 9.49
C ALA A 39 1.57 29.99 10.29
N LEU A 40 0.57 30.27 11.14
CA LEU A 40 -0.23 29.25 11.82
C LEU A 40 -1.39 28.71 10.96
N LEU A 41 -1.83 29.43 9.92
CA LEU A 41 -2.91 28.98 9.02
C LEU A 41 -2.63 27.63 8.31
N PRO A 42 -1.42 27.38 7.76
CA PRO A 42 -1.09 26.13 7.11
C PRO A 42 -1.15 24.91 8.04
N VAL A 43 -0.85 25.10 9.34
CA VAL A 43 -0.85 24.03 10.35
C VAL A 43 -2.29 23.55 10.63
N LEU A 44 -3.25 24.49 10.64
CA LEU A 44 -4.67 24.16 10.75
C LEU A 44 -5.18 23.45 9.48
N GLN A 45 -4.73 23.86 8.30
CA GLN A 45 -5.07 23.18 7.04
C GLN A 45 -4.55 21.74 7.00
N ASN A 46 -3.34 21.49 7.53
CA ASN A 46 -2.75 20.15 7.55
C ASN A 46 -3.54 19.17 8.46
N SER A 47 -4.18 19.68 9.52
CA SER A 47 -4.97 18.86 10.45
C SER A 47 -6.30 18.37 9.86
N PHE A 48 -6.90 19.12 8.92
CA PHE A 48 -8.16 18.73 8.26
C PHE A 48 -7.97 17.85 7.03
N VAL A 49 -6.79 17.88 6.40
CA VAL A 49 -6.47 17.04 5.23
C VAL A 49 -6.29 15.56 5.62
N THR A 50 -5.82 15.28 6.84
CA THR A 50 -5.70 13.89 7.33
C THR A 50 -7.04 13.27 7.73
N SER A 51 -7.98 14.04 8.30
CA SER A 51 -9.28 13.47 8.72
C SER A 51 -10.25 13.23 7.56
N GLN A 52 -10.29 14.13 6.57
CA GLN A 52 -11.11 13.91 5.35
C GLN A 52 -10.63 12.72 4.52
N GLY A 53 -9.33 12.38 4.58
CA GLY A 53 -8.78 11.22 3.90
C GLY A 53 -9.36 9.88 4.41
N PHE A 54 -9.65 9.76 5.71
CA PHE A 54 -10.18 8.52 6.29
C PHE A 54 -11.61 8.23 5.85
N ASP A 55 -12.49 9.25 5.83
CA ASP A 55 -13.88 9.09 5.38
C ASP A 55 -13.95 8.79 3.88
N ILE A 56 -13.09 9.43 3.07
CA ILE A 56 -12.98 9.15 1.64
C ILE A 56 -12.49 7.71 1.41
N GLN A 57 -11.47 7.26 2.15
CA GLN A 57 -10.97 5.89 2.05
C GLN A 57 -12.02 4.86 2.48
N ALA A 58 -12.78 5.13 3.55
CA ALA A 58 -13.86 4.25 3.99
C ALA A 58 -14.97 4.13 2.92
N SER A 59 -15.37 5.26 2.33
CA SER A 59 -16.35 5.29 1.24
C SER A 59 -15.84 4.55 0.00
N GLN A 60 -14.58 4.75 -0.39
CA GLN A 60 -13.98 4.04 -1.52
C GLN A 60 -13.90 2.52 -1.29
N ARG A 61 -13.53 2.08 -0.08
CA ARG A 61 -13.54 0.64 0.26
C ARG A 61 -14.95 0.06 0.18
N GLN A 62 -15.95 0.78 0.67
CA GLN A 62 -17.34 0.32 0.59
C GLN A 62 -17.83 0.24 -0.87
N GLN A 63 -17.51 1.23 -1.70
CA GLN A 63 -17.83 1.18 -3.12
C GLN A 63 -17.15 0.01 -3.83
N ALA A 64 -15.87 -0.24 -3.54
CA ALA A 64 -15.14 -1.37 -4.12
C ALA A 64 -15.76 -2.71 -3.72
N ARG A 65 -16.16 -2.85 -2.43
CA ARG A 65 -16.84 -4.06 -1.93
C ARG A 65 -18.17 -4.29 -2.65
N LEU A 66 -19.01 -3.27 -2.76
CA LEU A 66 -20.32 -3.37 -3.42
C LEU A 66 -20.18 -3.72 -4.90
N ARG A 67 -19.18 -3.15 -5.60
CA ARG A 67 -18.91 -3.51 -7.01
C ARG A 67 -18.50 -4.97 -7.17
N ALA A 68 -17.66 -5.48 -6.27
CA ALA A 68 -17.28 -6.89 -6.28
C ALA A 68 -18.52 -7.78 -6.07
N GLU A 69 -19.39 -7.44 -5.13
CA GLU A 69 -20.62 -8.19 -4.87
C GLU A 69 -21.57 -8.19 -6.08
N ILE A 70 -21.74 -7.04 -6.74
CA ILE A 70 -22.50 -6.94 -8.00
C ILE A 70 -21.90 -7.84 -9.07
N SER A 71 -20.58 -7.82 -9.27
CA SER A 71 -19.93 -8.64 -10.30
C SER A 71 -20.09 -10.15 -10.06
N LEU A 72 -20.09 -10.59 -8.80
CA LEU A 72 -20.33 -11.98 -8.44
C LEU A 72 -21.78 -12.37 -8.75
N LEU A 73 -22.73 -11.51 -8.39
CA LEU A 73 -24.15 -11.74 -8.65
C LEU A 73 -24.46 -11.77 -10.15
N GLU A 74 -23.86 -10.87 -10.92
CA GLU A 74 -23.97 -10.86 -12.38
C GLU A 74 -23.41 -12.15 -13.01
N ALA A 75 -22.29 -12.66 -12.51
CA ALA A 75 -21.73 -13.93 -12.96
C ALA A 75 -22.67 -15.11 -12.65
N ASP A 76 -23.31 -15.13 -11.48
CA ASP A 76 -24.28 -16.15 -11.11
C ASP A 76 -25.54 -16.09 -11.99
N VAL A 77 -26.05 -14.90 -12.25
CA VAL A 77 -27.17 -14.69 -13.19
C VAL A 77 -26.79 -15.16 -14.60
N ALA A 78 -25.60 -14.80 -15.08
CA ALA A 78 -25.10 -15.24 -16.38
C ALA A 78 -24.99 -16.78 -16.45
N ARG A 79 -24.51 -17.42 -15.38
CA ARG A 79 -24.42 -18.88 -15.30
C ARG A 79 -25.81 -19.53 -15.36
N LEU A 80 -26.77 -19.07 -14.57
CA LEU A 80 -28.12 -19.61 -14.55
C LEU A 80 -28.84 -19.43 -15.90
N THR A 81 -28.74 -18.24 -16.48
CA THR A 81 -29.33 -17.95 -17.80
C THR A 81 -28.65 -18.74 -18.92
N SER A 82 -27.34 -18.99 -18.82
CA SER A 82 -26.60 -19.81 -19.78
C SER A 82 -27.13 -21.24 -19.82
N GLN A 83 -27.48 -21.83 -18.66
CA GLN A 83 -28.00 -23.20 -18.60
C GLN A 83 -29.35 -23.31 -19.29
N ALA A 84 -30.27 -22.40 -19.02
CA ALA A 84 -31.57 -22.37 -19.69
C ALA A 84 -31.42 -22.18 -21.21
N ARG A 85 -30.47 -21.34 -21.64
CA ARG A 85 -30.15 -21.15 -23.06
C ARG A 85 -29.58 -22.42 -23.70
N ILE A 86 -28.68 -23.11 -23.02
CA ILE A 86 -28.10 -24.38 -23.49
C ILE A 86 -29.19 -25.44 -23.61
N GLU A 87 -30.07 -25.56 -22.62
CA GLU A 87 -31.19 -26.51 -22.65
C GLU A 87 -32.16 -26.23 -23.79
N ARG A 88 -32.54 -24.96 -24.00
CA ARG A 88 -33.36 -24.57 -25.15
C ARG A 88 -32.68 -24.92 -26.47
N ARG A 89 -31.39 -24.60 -26.61
CA ARG A 89 -30.66 -24.90 -27.85
C ARG A 89 -30.52 -26.39 -28.09
N ALA A 90 -30.30 -27.17 -27.03
CA ALA A 90 -30.24 -28.64 -27.09
C ALA A 90 -31.58 -29.21 -27.58
N GLN A 91 -32.70 -28.72 -27.06
CA GLN A 91 -34.04 -29.12 -27.51
C GLN A 91 -34.28 -28.77 -28.98
N GLU A 92 -33.86 -27.58 -29.43
CA GLU A 92 -33.97 -27.17 -30.85
C GLU A 92 -33.24 -28.11 -31.81
N ILE A 93 -32.11 -28.68 -31.39
CA ILE A 93 -31.33 -29.66 -32.18
C ILE A 93 -31.76 -31.11 -31.91
N GLY A 94 -32.90 -31.31 -31.25
CA GLY A 94 -33.47 -32.64 -30.98
C GLY A 94 -32.77 -33.42 -29.87
N MET A 95 -31.88 -32.79 -29.09
CA MET A 95 -31.31 -33.43 -27.91
C MET A 95 -32.31 -33.45 -26.76
N VAL A 96 -32.37 -34.57 -26.07
CA VAL A 96 -33.23 -34.78 -24.90
C VAL A 96 -32.39 -35.11 -23.68
N ARG A 97 -32.88 -34.73 -22.50
CA ARG A 97 -32.23 -35.07 -21.24
C ARG A 97 -32.35 -36.59 -21.01
N ALA A 98 -31.21 -37.28 -20.90
CA ALA A 98 -31.21 -38.69 -20.54
C ALA A 98 -31.67 -38.86 -19.09
N ALA A 99 -32.65 -39.73 -18.84
CA ALA A 99 -33.12 -40.06 -17.50
C ALA A 99 -32.11 -40.95 -16.76
N ASP A 100 -31.51 -41.91 -17.48
CA ASP A 100 -30.48 -42.81 -16.97
C ASP A 100 -29.23 -42.74 -17.87
N PRO A 101 -28.12 -42.12 -17.41
CA PRO A 101 -26.88 -42.09 -18.15
C PRO A 101 -26.18 -43.45 -18.10
N VAL A 102 -25.80 -43.98 -19.26
CA VAL A 102 -24.96 -45.19 -19.34
C VAL A 102 -23.49 -44.77 -19.28
N PHE A 103 -22.78 -45.25 -18.25
CA PHE A 103 -21.34 -45.03 -18.11
C PHE A 103 -20.57 -46.12 -18.84
N ILE A 104 -19.78 -45.73 -19.84
CA ILE A 104 -18.89 -46.64 -20.56
C ILE A 104 -17.49 -46.51 -19.96
N THR A 105 -16.97 -47.60 -19.39
CA THR A 105 -15.59 -47.68 -18.92
C THR A 105 -14.68 -48.03 -20.10
N VAL A 106 -13.81 -47.10 -20.49
CA VAL A 106 -12.81 -47.33 -21.54
C VAL A 106 -11.54 -47.88 -20.88
N GLN A 107 -11.13 -49.08 -21.28
CA GLN A 107 -9.96 -49.80 -20.74
C GLN A 107 -8.63 -49.36 -21.40
N GLU A 108 -8.68 -48.45 -22.36
CA GLU A 108 -7.49 -47.93 -23.02
C GLU A 108 -6.81 -46.89 -22.12
N PRO A 109 -5.48 -47.00 -21.89
CA PRO A 109 -4.76 -45.98 -21.15
C PRO A 109 -4.89 -44.64 -21.86
N GLY A 110 -5.49 -43.66 -21.17
CA GLY A 110 -5.67 -42.32 -21.71
C GLY A 110 -4.33 -41.69 -22.11
N PRO A 111 -4.36 -40.69 -23.00
CA PRO A 111 -3.15 -39.98 -23.41
C PRO A 111 -2.39 -39.47 -22.19
N ALA A 112 -1.04 -39.50 -22.29
CA ALA A 112 -0.17 -39.09 -21.19
C ALA A 112 -0.66 -37.75 -20.60
N PRO A 113 -0.81 -37.65 -19.26
CA PRO A 113 -1.33 -36.44 -18.63
C PRO A 113 -0.59 -35.21 -19.13
N ALA A 114 -1.33 -34.16 -19.49
CA ALA A 114 -0.73 -32.90 -19.89
C ALA A 114 0.28 -32.47 -18.82
N LYS A 115 1.51 -32.16 -19.25
CA LYS A 115 2.53 -31.61 -18.33
C LYS A 115 2.04 -30.25 -17.87
N LEU A 116 1.37 -30.21 -16.72
CA LEU A 116 0.97 -28.96 -16.11
C LEU A 116 2.24 -28.24 -15.63
N PRO A 117 2.38 -26.93 -15.91
CA PRO A 117 3.39 -26.12 -15.25
C PRO A 117 3.22 -26.22 -13.73
N ALA A 118 4.34 -26.19 -13.00
CA ALA A 118 4.36 -26.40 -11.55
C ALA A 118 3.46 -25.42 -10.78
N GLU A 119 3.15 -24.26 -11.37
CA GLU A 119 2.26 -23.22 -10.83
C GLU A 119 0.80 -23.69 -10.65
N TYR A 120 0.35 -24.67 -11.44
CA TYR A 120 -1.03 -25.19 -11.39
C TYR A 120 -1.17 -26.43 -10.50
N LEU A 121 -0.06 -26.96 -9.98
CA LEU A 121 -0.10 -28.04 -9.01
C LEU A 121 -0.41 -27.42 -7.63
N PRO A 122 -1.36 -27.98 -6.86
CA PRO A 122 -1.54 -27.56 -5.48
C PRO A 122 -0.21 -27.70 -4.74
N ALA A 123 0.10 -26.71 -3.89
CA ALA A 123 1.33 -26.71 -3.12
C ALA A 123 1.51 -28.08 -2.45
N PRO A 124 2.67 -28.74 -2.59
CA PRO A 124 2.91 -30.01 -1.94
C PRO A 124 2.59 -29.87 -0.45
N GLU A 125 1.72 -30.74 0.07
CA GLU A 125 1.47 -30.78 1.52
C GLU A 125 2.83 -30.86 2.23
N PRO A 126 3.07 -30.06 3.29
CA PRO A 126 4.31 -30.11 4.02
C PRO A 126 4.48 -31.53 4.55
N LYS A 127 5.37 -32.30 3.91
CA LYS A 127 5.78 -33.61 4.40
C LYS A 127 6.26 -33.39 5.83
N PRO A 128 5.72 -34.10 6.85
CA PRO A 128 6.18 -33.94 8.22
C PRO A 128 7.69 -34.15 8.21
N ALA A 129 8.43 -33.10 8.60
CA ALA A 129 9.87 -33.19 8.70
C ALA A 129 10.20 -34.36 9.64
N PRO A 130 11.16 -35.22 9.30
CA PRO A 130 11.61 -36.25 10.24
C PRO A 130 11.97 -35.57 11.55
N ALA A 131 11.38 -36.03 12.65
CA ALA A 131 11.55 -35.44 13.98
C ALA A 131 13.04 -35.22 14.24
N GLU A 132 13.44 -33.96 14.42
CA GLU A 132 14.84 -33.66 14.66
C GLU A 132 15.31 -34.42 15.89
N PRO A 133 16.45 -35.12 15.82
CA PRO A 133 17.00 -35.80 16.98
C PRO A 133 17.22 -34.78 18.10
N TRP A 134 16.67 -35.05 19.28
CA TRP A 134 16.70 -34.16 20.46
C TRP A 134 18.10 -33.63 20.81
N TRP A 135 19.16 -34.37 20.48
CA TRP A 135 20.55 -33.96 20.70
C TRP A 135 20.96 -32.73 19.88
N LYS A 136 20.35 -32.48 18.72
CA LYS A 136 20.59 -31.26 17.94
C LYS A 136 20.09 -30.01 18.66
N SER A 137 18.96 -30.09 19.36
CA SER A 137 18.45 -29.00 20.19
C SER A 137 19.34 -28.72 21.42
N LEU A 138 20.08 -29.72 21.88
CA LEU A 138 21.02 -29.55 22.99
C LEU A 138 22.34 -28.92 22.50
N LEU A 139 22.81 -29.28 21.30
CA LEU A 139 24.03 -28.73 20.71
C LEU A 139 23.88 -27.33 20.11
N SER A 140 22.66 -26.92 19.72
CA SER A 140 22.41 -25.56 19.23
C SER A 140 22.42 -24.52 20.34
N TRP A 141 22.38 -24.93 21.61
CA TRP A 141 22.59 -24.05 22.74
C TRP A 141 24.09 -23.79 22.95
N ARG A 142 24.64 -22.88 22.13
CA ARG A 142 25.92 -22.22 22.42
C ARG A 142 25.66 -20.78 22.86
N PRO A 143 26.00 -20.42 24.11
CA PRO A 143 26.00 -19.03 24.54
C PRO A 143 27.40 -18.43 24.34
N TRP A 144 27.76 -18.01 23.12
CA TRP A 144 28.90 -17.11 22.85
C TRP A 144 28.67 -16.36 21.54
#